data_AF-A0A938M2T4-F1
#
_entry.id   AF-A0A938M2T4-F1
#
_cell.length_a   1.000
_cell.length_b   1.000
_cell.length_c   1.000
_cell.angle_alpha   90.00
_cell.angle_beta   90.00
_cell.angle_gamma   90.00
#
_symmetry.space_group_name_H-M   'P 1'
#
loop_
_entity.id
_entity.type
_entity.pdbx_description
1 polymer ?
#
loop_
_entity_poly.entity_id
_entity_poly.type
_entity_poly.pdbx_seq_one_letter_code
_entity_poly.pdbx_strand_id
1 'polypeptide(L)'
;MSTADDPGRALRRLFRKSLVADLDALFEVLHTRSRMTVFRRLKDVGYLSSFSHTGRYYTLADIPQFDEHGVWHYRGVGFSRAGTLKRTTAELVRISEAGRTHPELEQIVRVRVHNTLLDLVEEKEIGRERLGGLYIYVSREK
;
A
#
# COMPACT_ATOMS: atom_id res chain seq x y z
N MET A 1 -13.78 11.88 -36.99
CA MET A 1 -12.34 12.05 -36.66
C MET A 1 -12.11 11.58 -35.23
N SER A 2 -11.38 10.47 -35.11
CA SER A 2 -10.86 9.76 -33.93
C SER A 2 -11.31 10.20 -32.52
N THR A 3 -12.19 9.41 -31.89
CA THR A 3 -12.30 9.35 -30.43
C THR A 3 -10.98 8.82 -29.87
N ALA A 4 -10.07 9.72 -29.52
CA ALA A 4 -8.93 9.37 -28.68
C ALA A 4 -9.49 8.68 -27.43
N ASP A 5 -9.13 7.41 -27.23
CA ASP A 5 -9.57 6.60 -26.09
C ASP A 5 -9.18 7.38 -24.82
N ASP A 6 -10.16 7.89 -24.08
CA ASP A 6 -9.92 8.66 -22.85
C ASP A 6 -9.01 7.83 -21.92
N PRO A 7 -7.82 8.33 -21.52
CA PRO A 7 -6.90 7.58 -20.69
C PRO A 7 -7.54 7.05 -19.41
N GLY A 8 -8.50 7.80 -18.84
CA GLY A 8 -9.25 7.34 -17.67
C GLY A 8 -10.12 6.12 -17.96
N ARG A 9 -10.89 6.16 -19.05
CA ARG A 9 -11.66 5.01 -19.56
C ARG A 9 -10.77 3.80 -19.87
N ALA A 10 -9.60 4.01 -20.48
CA ALA A 10 -8.65 2.94 -20.81
C ALA A 10 -8.13 2.23 -19.54
N LEU A 11 -7.75 3.00 -18.51
CA LEU A 11 -7.35 2.47 -17.20
C LEU A 11 -8.49 1.70 -16.53
N ARG A 12 -9.70 2.26 -16.48
CA ARG A 12 -10.88 1.56 -15.93
C ARG A 12 -11.20 0.28 -16.68
N ARG A 13 -10.93 0.21 -17.99
CA ARG A 13 -11.10 -1.02 -18.78
C ARG A 13 -10.03 -2.06 -18.45
N LEU A 14 -8.77 -1.64 -18.26
CA LEU A 14 -7.69 -2.53 -17.80
C LEU A 14 -8.06 -3.14 -16.45
N PHE A 15 -8.42 -2.29 -15.48
CA PHE A 15 -8.65 -2.74 -14.11
C PHE A 15 -9.92 -3.57 -13.92
N ARG A 16 -10.90 -3.46 -14.83
CA ARG A 16 -12.04 -4.40 -14.91
C ARG A 16 -11.64 -5.81 -15.33
N LYS A 17 -10.57 -5.96 -16.12
CA LYS A 17 -10.06 -7.26 -16.58
C LYS A 17 -9.03 -7.84 -15.63
N SER A 18 -8.21 -6.97 -15.03
CA SER A 18 -7.19 -7.34 -14.05
C SER A 18 -7.19 -6.33 -12.91
N LEU A 19 -7.63 -6.75 -11.73
CA LEU A 19 -7.76 -5.86 -10.56
C LEU A 19 -6.44 -5.17 -10.17
N VAL A 20 -5.31 -5.79 -10.49
CA VAL A 20 -3.98 -5.27 -10.22
C VAL A 20 -3.15 -5.31 -11.51
N ALA A 21 -2.33 -4.28 -11.74
CA ALA A 21 -1.47 -4.15 -12.90
C ALA A 21 -0.07 -3.67 -12.49
N ASP A 22 0.95 -4.05 -13.24
CA ASP A 22 2.29 -3.48 -13.11
C ASP A 22 2.49 -2.32 -14.11
N LEU A 23 3.69 -1.75 -14.10
CA LEU A 23 4.00 -0.60 -14.94
C LEU A 23 4.00 -0.91 -16.44
N ASP A 24 4.36 -2.14 -16.84
CA ASP A 24 4.41 -2.53 -18.25
C ASP A 24 3.00 -2.59 -18.84
N ALA A 25 2.04 -3.18 -18.12
CA ALA A 25 0.63 -3.15 -18.52
C ALA A 25 0.08 -1.72 -18.65
N LEU A 26 0.52 -0.81 -17.77
CA LEU A 26 0.13 0.59 -17.82
C LEU A 26 0.73 1.33 -19.02
N PHE A 27 1.97 1.02 -19.41
CA PHE A 27 2.58 1.57 -20.61
C PHE A 27 1.81 1.17 -21.88
N GLU A 28 1.46 -0.12 -21.99
CA GLU A 28 0.72 -0.63 -23.13
C GLU A 28 -0.67 -0.01 -23.23
N VAL A 29 -1.43 0.04 -22.12
CA VAL A 29 -2.81 0.59 -22.16
C VAL A 29 -2.85 2.10 -22.42
N LEU A 30 -1.82 2.83 -22.00
CA LEU A 30 -1.74 4.28 -22.13
C LEU A 30 -0.98 4.73 -23.39
N HIS A 31 -0.48 3.78 -24.19
CA HIS A 31 0.34 4.02 -25.38
C HIS A 31 1.48 5.01 -25.11
N THR A 32 2.22 4.78 -24.01
CA THR A 32 3.34 5.64 -23.61
C THR A 32 4.43 4.82 -22.93
N ARG A 33 5.67 5.30 -22.97
CA ARG A 33 6.80 4.79 -22.16
C ARG A 33 7.22 5.77 -21.06
N SER A 34 6.52 6.90 -20.93
CA SER A 34 6.83 7.92 -19.94
C SER A 34 6.20 7.58 -18.59
N ARG A 35 7.02 7.21 -17.60
CA ARG A 35 6.56 6.99 -16.21
C ARG A 35 5.79 8.19 -15.66
N MET A 36 6.30 9.40 -15.92
CA MET A 36 5.65 10.65 -15.48
C MET A 36 4.23 10.77 -16.05
N THR A 37 4.04 10.43 -17.32
CA THR A 37 2.70 10.44 -17.96
C THR A 37 1.79 9.38 -17.37
N VAL A 38 2.30 8.16 -17.12
CA VAL A 38 1.53 7.10 -16.47
C VAL A 38 1.04 7.53 -15.09
N PHE A 39 1.94 8.02 -14.24
CA PHE A 39 1.58 8.42 -12.88
C PHE A 39 0.67 9.64 -12.83
N ARG A 40 0.83 10.60 -13.76
CA ARG A 40 -0.12 11.71 -13.88
C ARG A 40 -1.52 11.20 -14.18
N ARG A 41 -1.67 10.34 -15.19
CA ARG A 41 -2.97 9.77 -15.60
C ARG A 41 -3.59 8.87 -14.52
N LEU A 42 -2.76 8.11 -13.79
CA LEU A 42 -3.21 7.32 -12.63
C LEU A 42 -3.73 8.21 -11.49
N LYS A 43 -3.07 9.35 -11.22
CA LYS A 43 -3.54 10.32 -10.22
C LYS A 43 -4.92 10.86 -10.59
N ASP A 44 -5.15 11.17 -11.87
CA ASP A 44 -6.42 11.72 -12.35
C ASP A 44 -7.63 10.79 -12.09
N VAL A 45 -7.39 9.47 -11.99
CA VAL A 45 -8.45 8.47 -11.73
C VAL A 45 -8.50 7.96 -10.29
N GLY A 46 -7.56 8.36 -9.43
CA GLY A 46 -7.42 7.83 -8.08
C GLY A 46 -6.87 6.40 -8.07
N TYR A 47 -5.62 6.24 -7.62
CA TYR A 47 -4.95 4.94 -7.61
C TYR A 47 -4.23 4.69 -6.29
N LEU A 48 -3.91 3.42 -6.06
CA LEU A 48 -3.06 2.96 -4.97
C LEU A 48 -1.87 2.20 -5.54
N SER A 49 -0.73 2.33 -4.88
CA SER A 49 0.46 1.49 -5.10
C SER A 49 0.52 0.41 -4.02
N SER A 50 1.03 -0.77 -4.37
CA SER A 50 1.27 -1.83 -3.39
C SER A 50 2.28 -1.36 -2.35
N PHE A 51 2.05 -1.66 -1.07
CA PHE A 51 3.10 -1.49 -0.07
C PHE A 51 4.13 -2.64 -0.14
N SER A 52 3.71 -3.77 -0.70
CA SER A 52 4.54 -4.95 -0.95
C SER A 52 5.25 -4.85 -2.31
N HIS A 53 6.14 -5.81 -2.60
CA HIS A 53 6.82 -5.95 -3.89
C HIS A 53 7.44 -4.63 -4.38
N THR A 54 8.05 -3.88 -3.46
CA THR A 54 8.72 -2.59 -3.74
C THR A 54 7.86 -1.56 -4.48
N GLY A 55 6.53 -1.60 -4.30
CA GLY A 55 5.61 -0.65 -4.97
C GLY A 55 5.43 -0.88 -6.47
N ARG A 56 5.69 -2.11 -6.94
CA ARG A 56 5.63 -2.49 -8.35
C ARG A 56 4.21 -2.54 -8.92
N TYR A 57 3.21 -2.71 -8.07
CA TYR A 57 1.84 -2.96 -8.51
C TYR A 57 0.89 -1.81 -8.17
N TYR A 58 -0.12 -1.64 -9.02
CA TYR A 58 -1.08 -0.56 -8.96
C TYR A 58 -2.51 -1.09 -9.08
N THR A 59 -3.45 -0.37 -8.49
CA THR A 59 -4.90 -0.60 -8.59
C THR A 59 -5.64 0.74 -8.52
N LEU A 60 -6.90 0.80 -8.95
CA LEU A 60 -7.76 1.95 -8.65
C LEU A 60 -8.21 1.90 -7.19
N ALA A 61 -8.45 3.08 -6.60
CA ALA A 61 -8.75 3.21 -5.18
C ALA A 61 -10.13 2.62 -4.76
N ASP A 62 -11.03 2.42 -5.72
CA ASP A 62 -12.39 1.86 -5.55
C ASP A 62 -12.44 0.33 -5.65
N ILE A 63 -11.32 -0.33 -5.98
CA ILE A 63 -11.25 -1.78 -6.18
C ILE A 63 -10.98 -2.57 -4.87
N PRO A 64 -9.99 -2.19 -4.04
CA PRO A 64 -9.66 -2.98 -2.85
C PRO A 64 -10.80 -3.08 -1.86
N GLN A 65 -11.06 -4.30 -1.39
CA GLN A 65 -11.92 -4.56 -0.24
C GLN A 65 -11.03 -4.69 0.98
N PHE A 66 -10.77 -3.56 1.64
CA PHE A 66 -9.92 -3.51 2.82
C PHE A 66 -10.58 -4.20 4.02
N ASP A 67 -9.78 -4.96 4.76
CA ASP A 67 -10.16 -5.58 6.03
C ASP A 67 -10.26 -4.55 7.17
N GLU A 68 -10.49 -5.05 8.39
CA GLU A 68 -10.54 -4.25 9.62
C GLU A 68 -9.23 -3.51 9.94
N HIS A 69 -8.11 -3.97 9.38
CA HIS A 69 -6.79 -3.36 9.51
C HIS A 69 -6.49 -2.36 8.38
N GLY A 70 -7.44 -2.14 7.45
CA GLY A 70 -7.24 -1.27 6.31
C GLY A 70 -6.28 -1.84 5.27
N VAL A 71 -6.10 -3.17 5.25
CA VAL A 71 -5.19 -3.90 4.37
C VAL A 71 -6.01 -4.76 3.40
N TRP A 72 -5.52 -4.90 2.17
CA TRP A 72 -6.08 -5.79 1.16
C TRP A 72 -4.95 -6.54 0.47
N HIS A 73 -5.03 -7.87 0.45
CA HIS A 73 -4.12 -8.71 -0.33
C HIS A 73 -4.83 -9.31 -1.52
N TYR A 74 -4.24 -9.13 -2.69
CA TYR A 74 -4.67 -9.78 -3.91
C TYR A 74 -3.51 -10.57 -4.51
N ARG A 75 -3.65 -11.91 -4.55
CA ARG A 75 -2.64 -12.84 -5.10
C ARG A 75 -1.22 -12.58 -4.57
N GLY A 76 -1.10 -12.35 -3.26
CA GLY A 76 0.18 -12.06 -2.59
C GLY A 76 0.59 -10.59 -2.59
N VAL A 77 -0.03 -9.73 -3.41
CA VAL A 77 0.25 -8.30 -3.43
C VAL A 77 -0.59 -7.58 -2.38
N GLY A 78 0.06 -6.93 -1.41
CA GLY A 78 -0.58 -6.12 -0.38
C GLY A 78 -0.71 -4.63 -0.74
N PHE A 79 -1.89 -4.08 -0.48
CA PHE A 79 -2.27 -2.67 -0.56
C PHE A 79 -2.88 -2.22 0.77
N SER A 80 -2.80 -0.93 1.09
CA SER A 80 -3.43 -0.38 2.28
C SER A 80 -4.06 0.97 2.01
N ARG A 81 -5.01 1.37 2.86
CA ARG A 81 -5.54 2.74 2.88
C ARG A 81 -4.45 3.79 3.16
N ALA A 82 -3.42 3.41 3.92
CA ALA A 82 -2.28 4.26 4.27
C ALA A 82 -1.22 4.38 3.15
N GLY A 83 -1.33 3.58 2.09
CA GLY A 83 -0.46 3.60 0.91
C GLY A 83 0.85 2.83 1.08
N THR A 84 1.80 3.36 1.85
CA THR A 84 3.16 2.77 1.97
C THR A 84 3.26 1.80 3.14
N LEU A 85 4.25 0.88 3.10
CA LEU A 85 4.46 -0.08 4.20
C LEU A 85 4.70 0.66 5.52
N LYS A 86 5.55 1.69 5.50
CA LYS A 86 5.85 2.51 6.67
C LYS A 86 4.63 3.16 7.29
N ARG A 87 3.79 3.83 6.48
CA ARG A 87 2.55 4.44 6.99
C ARG A 87 1.55 3.39 7.46
N THR A 88 1.46 2.25 6.77
CA THR A 88 0.61 1.13 7.16
C THR A 88 1.02 0.59 8.53
N THR A 89 2.30 0.27 8.71
CA THR A 89 2.84 -0.23 9.98
C THR A 89 2.64 0.76 11.13
N ALA A 90 2.85 2.06 10.88
CA ALA A 90 2.59 3.10 11.88
C ALA A 90 1.11 3.14 12.28
N GLU A 91 0.20 3.14 11.31
CA GLU A 91 -1.25 3.14 11.56
C GLU A 91 -1.69 1.91 12.34
N LEU A 92 -1.21 0.73 11.94
CA LEU A 92 -1.47 -0.54 12.62
C LEU A 92 -1.03 -0.52 14.10
N VAL A 93 0.06 0.17 14.42
CA VAL A 93 0.50 0.37 15.81
C VAL A 93 -0.39 1.38 16.53
N ARG A 94 -0.74 2.50 15.89
CA ARG A 94 -1.55 3.57 16.50
C ARG A 94 -2.97 3.14 16.86
N ILE A 95 -3.62 2.35 16.02
CA ILE A 95 -4.99 1.87 16.27
C ILE A 95 -5.05 0.76 17.35
N SER A 96 -3.90 0.27 17.83
CA SER A 96 -3.84 -0.78 18.85
C SER A 96 -3.59 -0.20 20.23
N GLU A 97 -4.58 -0.24 21.12
CA GLU A 97 -4.46 0.31 22.49
C GLU A 97 -3.33 -0.35 23.32
N ALA A 98 -3.14 -1.66 23.12
CA ALA A 98 -2.10 -2.45 23.76
C ALA A 98 -0.76 -2.44 23.00
N GLY A 99 -0.70 -1.75 21.86
CA GLY A 99 0.40 -1.88 20.90
C GLY A 99 0.35 -3.18 20.12
N ARG A 100 1.41 -3.47 19.36
CA ARG A 100 1.56 -4.70 18.57
C ARG A 100 2.99 -5.21 18.62
N THR A 101 3.13 -6.51 18.52
CA THR A 101 4.42 -7.19 18.38
C THR A 101 4.85 -7.25 16.91
N HIS A 102 6.14 -7.49 16.66
CA HIS A 102 6.66 -7.70 15.30
C HIS A 102 5.95 -8.86 14.57
N PRO A 103 5.74 -10.05 15.17
CA PRO A 103 5.02 -11.14 14.51
C PRO A 103 3.59 -10.80 14.11
N GLU A 104 2.82 -10.11 14.98
CA GLU A 104 1.44 -9.71 14.65
C GLU A 104 1.40 -8.76 13.45
N LEU A 105 2.30 -7.78 13.42
CA LEU A 105 2.40 -6.85 12.29
C LEU A 105 2.78 -7.58 11.00
N GLU A 106 3.76 -8.47 11.04
CA GLU A 106 4.18 -9.27 9.88
C GLU A 106 3.06 -10.21 9.40
N GLN A 107 2.26 -10.78 10.30
CA GLN A 107 1.09 -11.58 9.94
C GLN A 107 0.02 -10.74 9.21
N ILE A 108 -0.23 -9.52 9.69
CA ILE A 108 -1.19 -8.60 9.05
C ILE A 108 -0.68 -8.16 7.69
N VAL A 109 0.53 -7.61 7.58
CA VAL A 109 1.02 -7.04 6.31
C VAL A 109 1.56 -8.09 5.33
N ARG A 110 1.89 -9.30 5.81
CA ARG A 110 2.47 -10.43 5.06
C ARG A 110 3.81 -10.13 4.38
N VAL A 111 4.56 -9.18 4.94
CA VAL A 111 5.94 -8.83 4.55
C VAL A 111 6.74 -8.49 5.80
N ARG A 112 8.07 -8.64 5.73
CA ARG A 112 8.95 -8.29 6.85
C ARG A 112 8.85 -6.80 7.18
N VAL A 113 8.72 -6.47 8.46
CA VAL A 113 8.59 -5.09 8.95
C VAL A 113 9.75 -4.63 9.84
N HIS A 114 10.77 -5.46 10.07
CA HIS A 114 11.87 -5.16 10.99
C HIS A 114 12.52 -3.78 10.74
N ASN A 115 12.99 -3.53 9.52
CA ASN A 115 13.63 -2.25 9.17
C ASN A 115 12.62 -1.09 9.26
N THR A 116 11.39 -1.31 8.80
CA THR A 116 10.33 -0.30 8.90
C THR A 116 10.03 0.10 10.35
N LEU A 117 10.01 -0.87 11.26
CA LEU A 117 9.80 -0.62 12.69
C LEU A 117 10.98 0.09 13.33
N LEU A 118 12.21 -0.25 12.93
CA LEU A 118 13.40 0.47 13.37
C LEU A 118 13.32 1.94 12.95
N ASP A 119 13.07 2.21 11.65
CA ASP A 119 12.94 3.56 11.11
C ASP A 119 11.86 4.36 11.87
N LEU A 120 10.68 3.77 12.10
CA LEU A 120 9.57 4.43 12.79
C LEU A 120 9.89 4.76 14.26
N VAL A 121 10.67 3.92 14.94
CA VAL A 121 11.11 4.18 16.33
C VAL A 121 12.16 5.30 16.36
N GLU A 122 13.12 5.27 15.44
CA GLU A 122 14.20 6.27 15.32
C GLU A 122 13.64 7.65 14.97
N GLU A 123 12.69 7.70 14.03
CA GLU A 123 11.97 8.92 13.64
C GLU A 123 10.97 9.39 14.68
N LYS A 124 10.79 8.65 15.77
CA LYS A 124 9.87 8.98 16.85
C LYS A 124 8.38 8.97 16.46
N GLU A 125 8.03 8.24 15.41
CA GLU A 125 6.64 8.06 14.98
C GLU A 125 5.88 7.03 15.85
N ILE A 126 6.60 6.06 16.42
CA ILE A 126 6.07 5.06 17.36
C ILE A 126 7.02 4.85 18.56
N GLY A 127 6.49 4.27 19.62
CA GLY A 127 7.24 3.80 20.79
C GLY A 127 7.61 2.32 20.67
N ARG A 128 8.56 1.88 21.50
CA ARG A 128 8.92 0.47 21.65
C ARG A 128 9.19 0.17 23.12
N GLU A 129 8.50 -0.82 23.65
CA GLU A 129 8.61 -1.30 25.03
C GLU A 129 9.01 -2.77 25.06
N ARG A 130 9.52 -3.24 26.20
CA ARG A 130 9.85 -4.64 26.43
C ARG A 130 8.93 -5.23 27.48
N LEU A 131 8.14 -6.24 27.10
CA LEU A 131 7.22 -6.94 27.99
C LEU A 131 7.43 -8.45 27.84
N GLY A 132 7.73 -9.15 28.94
CA GLY A 132 7.88 -10.61 28.93
C GLY A 132 8.95 -11.15 27.96
N GLY A 133 10.00 -10.37 27.67
CA GLY A 133 11.04 -10.73 26.69
C GLY A 133 10.69 -10.45 25.23
N LEU A 134 9.49 -9.92 24.95
CA LEU A 134 9.07 -9.49 23.62
C LEU A 134 9.14 -7.97 23.49
N TYR A 135 9.31 -7.50 22.26
CA TYR A 135 9.15 -6.09 21.92
C TYR A 135 7.71 -5.81 21.51
N ILE A 136 7.10 -4.83 22.18
CA ILE A 136 5.79 -4.29 21.86
C ILE A 136 5.99 -2.87 21.30
N TYR A 137 5.41 -2.61 20.16
CA TYR A 137 5.41 -1.30 19.51
C TYR A 137 4.10 -0.61 19.85
N VAL A 138 4.19 0.60 20.38
CA VAL A 138 3.05 1.34 20.96
C VAL A 138 2.90 2.70 20.30
N SER A 139 1.68 3.23 20.29
CA SER A 139 1.48 4.64 19.96
C SER A 139 2.25 5.52 20.95
N ARG A 140 2.80 6.65 20.48
CA ARG A 140 3.37 7.67 21.38
C ARG A 140 2.31 8.61 21.95
N GLU A 141 1.11 8.60 21.38
CA GLU A 141 -0.01 9.37 21.89
C GLU A 141 -0.66 8.59 23.04
N LYS A 142 -0.19 8.85 24.26
CA LYS A 142 -0.92 8.67 25.52
C LYS A 142 -0.71 9.89 26.38
#